data_AF-A0A430C8Y5-F1
#
_entry.id   AF-A0A430C8Y5-F1
#
_cell.length_a   1.000
_cell.length_b   1.000
_cell.length_c   1.000
_cell.angle_alpha   90.00
_cell.angle_beta   90.00
_cell.angle_gamma   90.00
#
_symmetry.space_group_name_H-M   'P 1'
#
loop_
_entity.id
_entity.type
_entity.pdbx_description
1 polymer ?
#
loop_
_entity_poly.entity_id
_entity_poly.type
_entity_poly.pdbx_seq_one_letter_code
_entity_poly.pdbx_strand_id
1 'polypeptide(L)'
;MKVLETFELERGLVVAVAPLSRLPTTQRLEARITRDDGTVIKTTAYKERLLIRDPKLLRDGEEAFLLHGMTKANVPVGSEIIIEIAPAALAKALSANHADKYRALGWTLKYEFRAQGDDEPYEYVFEWQLPGEPVRPS
;
A
#
# COMPACT_ATOMS: atom_id res chain seq x y z
N MET A 1 3.78 6.76 15.34
CA MET A 1 2.75 7.84 15.34
C MET A 1 1.58 7.37 16.19
N LYS A 2 0.67 8.25 16.59
CA LYS A 2 -0.58 7.87 17.27
C LYS A 2 -1.80 8.21 16.42
N VAL A 3 -2.84 7.38 16.52
CA VAL A 3 -4.15 7.65 15.92
C VAL A 3 -4.87 8.68 16.78
N LEU A 4 -5.16 9.83 16.18
CA LEU A 4 -5.83 10.96 16.83
C LEU A 4 -7.32 10.95 16.58
N GLU A 5 -7.73 10.57 15.37
CA GLU A 5 -9.13 10.54 14.95
C GLU A 5 -9.37 9.46 13.90
N THR A 6 -10.62 9.01 13.79
CA THR A 6 -11.03 7.97 12.84
C THR A 6 -12.35 8.31 12.14
N PHE A 7 -12.37 8.12 10.82
CA PHE A 7 -13.53 8.35 9.97
C PHE A 7 -13.75 7.14 9.08
N GLU A 8 -14.97 6.62 9.08
CA GLU A 8 -15.29 5.42 8.31
C GLU A 8 -15.88 5.82 6.96
N LEU A 9 -15.34 5.25 5.90
CA LEU A 9 -15.79 5.40 4.53
C LEU A 9 -16.20 4.02 4.00
N GLU A 10 -17.02 3.97 2.95
CA GLU A 10 -17.39 2.69 2.30
C GLU A 10 -16.16 1.89 1.83
N ARG A 11 -15.06 2.58 1.53
CA ARG A 11 -13.80 1.98 1.04
C ARG A 11 -12.78 1.65 2.12
N GLY A 12 -13.10 1.88 3.40
CA GLY A 12 -12.22 1.60 4.55
C GLY A 12 -12.20 2.70 5.60
N LEU A 13 -11.23 2.63 6.51
CA LEU A 13 -11.12 3.56 7.64
C LEU A 13 -10.05 4.62 7.37
N VAL A 14 -10.42 5.89 7.39
CA VAL A 14 -9.45 6.99 7.43
C VAL A 14 -9.04 7.23 8.87
N VAL A 15 -7.73 7.34 9.10
CA VAL A 15 -7.15 7.67 10.41
C VAL A 15 -6.34 8.96 10.27
N ALA A 16 -6.57 9.90 11.19
CA ALA A 16 -5.73 11.08 11.35
C ALA A 16 -4.60 10.77 12.34
N VAL A 17 -3.37 11.15 11.99
CA VAL A 17 -2.17 10.88 12.78
C VAL A 17 -1.27 12.11 12.84
N ALA A 18 -0.46 12.17 13.89
CA ALA A 18 0.64 13.12 14.01
C ALA A 18 1.93 12.44 14.53
N PRO A 19 3.11 13.01 14.24
CA PRO A 19 3.35 14.17 13.36
C PRO A 19 3.27 13.81 11.86
N LEU A 20 3.30 14.84 11.00
CA LEU A 20 3.44 14.68 9.54
C LEU A 20 4.65 13.81 9.17
N SER A 21 4.44 12.87 8.25
CA SER A 21 5.48 12.05 7.65
C SER A 21 5.86 12.53 6.24
N ARG A 22 7.03 12.07 5.79
CA ARG A 22 7.50 12.23 4.40
C ARG A 22 7.04 11.09 3.48
N LEU A 23 6.03 10.32 3.90
CA LEU A 23 5.56 9.17 3.13
C LEU A 23 4.93 9.61 1.80
N PRO A 24 5.15 8.83 0.72
CA PRO A 24 4.64 9.14 -0.61
C PRO A 24 3.11 9.05 -0.66
N THR A 25 2.49 9.88 -1.51
CA THR A 25 1.03 9.91 -1.69
C THR A 25 0.51 8.95 -2.75
N THR A 26 1.38 8.51 -3.67
CA THR A 26 1.00 7.70 -4.83
C THR A 26 1.35 6.22 -4.68
N GLN A 27 2.00 5.84 -3.58
CA GLN A 27 2.44 4.47 -3.36
C GLN A 27 1.58 3.77 -2.31
N ARG A 28 1.49 2.45 -2.46
CA ARG A 28 0.92 1.57 -1.44
C ARG A 28 1.83 1.57 -0.22
N LEU A 29 1.21 1.72 0.95
CA LEU A 29 1.87 1.68 2.25
C LEU A 29 1.39 0.45 3.02
N GLU A 30 2.18 0.00 4.00
CA GLU A 30 1.75 -0.96 5.01
C GLU A 30 1.58 -0.20 6.32
N ALA A 31 0.44 -0.41 6.99
CA ALA A 31 0.20 0.08 8.33
C ALA A 31 0.23 -1.07 9.32
N ARG A 32 0.98 -0.88 10.40
CA ARG A 32 1.01 -1.74 11.58
C ARG A 32 0.41 -0.97 12.76
N ILE A 33 -0.74 -1.43 13.23
CA ILE A 33 -1.48 -0.84 14.35
C ILE A 33 -1.24 -1.70 15.59
N THR A 34 -0.83 -1.08 16.69
CA THR A 34 -0.77 -1.72 18.01
C THR A 34 -1.82 -1.09 18.90
N ARG A 35 -2.74 -1.91 19.42
CA ARG A 35 -3.78 -1.48 20.37
C ARG A 35 -3.25 -1.47 21.80
N ASP A 36 -4.00 -0.84 22.70
CA ASP A 36 -3.70 -0.80 24.14
C ASP A 36 -3.69 -2.19 24.79
N ASP A 37 -4.43 -3.15 24.22
CA ASP A 37 -4.43 -4.56 24.65
C ASP A 37 -3.20 -5.35 24.14
N GLY A 38 -2.29 -4.69 23.40
CA GLY A 38 -1.10 -5.29 22.80
C GLY A 38 -1.34 -6.01 21.47
N THR A 39 -2.58 -6.11 20.99
CA THR A 39 -2.90 -6.72 19.70
C THR A 39 -2.30 -5.91 18.57
N VAL A 40 -1.63 -6.61 17.64
CA VAL A 40 -1.03 -6.01 16.45
C VAL A 40 -1.81 -6.42 15.21
N ILE A 41 -2.25 -5.43 14.43
CA ILE A 41 -2.97 -5.61 13.17
C ILE A 41 -2.13 -5.02 12.05
N LYS A 42 -2.01 -5.75 10.95
CA LYS A 42 -1.38 -5.27 9.72
C LYS A 42 -2.43 -5.07 8.64
N THR A 43 -2.31 -3.98 7.89
CA THR A 43 -3.19 -3.70 6.76
C THR A 43 -2.49 -2.85 5.70
N THR A 44 -3.12 -2.76 4.53
CA THR A 44 -2.73 -1.83 3.48
C THR A 44 -3.20 -0.42 3.83
N ALA A 45 -2.33 0.56 3.62
CA ALA A 45 -2.61 1.97 3.83
C ALA A 45 -2.30 2.80 2.57
N TYR A 46 -3.02 3.91 2.43
CA TYR A 46 -2.75 4.93 1.42
C TYR A 46 -2.84 6.30 2.07
N LYS A 47 -1.95 7.23 1.71
CA LYS A 47 -2.04 8.60 2.22
C LYS A 47 -3.29 9.27 1.64
N GLU A 48 -4.21 9.70 2.50
CA GLU A 48 -5.51 10.23 2.12
C GLU A 48 -5.40 11.72 1.77
N ARG A 49 -5.88 12.08 0.57
CA ARG A 49 -5.88 13.47 0.09
C ARG A 49 -7.23 14.15 0.25
N LEU A 50 -8.30 13.40 0.54
CA LEU A 50 -9.64 13.97 0.74
C LEU A 50 -9.68 14.93 1.93
N LEU A 51 -8.98 14.64 3.03
CA LEU A 51 -8.94 15.52 4.20
C LEU A 51 -8.07 16.77 3.99
N ILE A 52 -7.26 16.81 2.91
CA ILE A 52 -6.61 18.06 2.45
C ILE A 52 -7.63 18.97 1.74
N ARG A 53 -8.71 18.41 1.17
CA ARG A 53 -9.74 19.18 0.45
C ARG A 53 -10.75 19.86 1.37
N ASP A 54 -10.90 19.37 2.61
CA ASP A 54 -11.64 20.04 3.67
C ASP A 54 -10.73 20.24 4.90
N PRO A 55 -9.95 21.35 4.92
CA PRO A 55 -8.94 21.60 5.95
C PRO A 55 -9.48 21.69 7.37
N LYS A 56 -10.81 21.81 7.55
CA LYS A 56 -11.41 21.86 8.89
C LYS A 56 -11.37 20.52 9.60
N LEU A 57 -11.14 19.43 8.86
CA LEU A 57 -11.13 18.07 9.39
C LEU A 57 -9.76 17.63 9.92
N LEU A 58 -8.68 18.36 9.66
CA LEU A 58 -7.35 18.08 10.19
C LEU A 58 -6.80 19.32 10.88
N ARG A 59 -6.17 19.13 12.05
CA ARG A 59 -5.46 20.21 12.74
C ARG A 59 -4.07 20.40 12.13
N ASP A 60 -3.47 21.55 12.39
CA ASP A 60 -2.10 21.84 11.95
C ASP A 60 -1.12 20.76 12.45
N GLY A 61 -0.39 20.15 11.50
CA GLY A 61 0.58 19.09 11.78
C GLY A 61 0.02 17.66 11.75
N GLU A 62 -1.25 17.49 11.41
CA GLU A 62 -1.88 16.18 11.21
C GLU A 62 -1.91 15.79 9.73
N GLU A 63 -1.81 14.49 9.47
CA GLU A 63 -2.06 13.90 8.16
C GLU A 63 -2.98 12.70 8.27
N ALA A 64 -3.54 12.27 7.14
CA ALA A 64 -4.50 11.20 7.11
C ALA A 64 -4.07 10.03 6.24
N PHE A 65 -4.45 8.83 6.66
CA PHE A 65 -4.25 7.60 5.91
C PHE A 65 -5.55 6.82 5.81
N LEU A 66 -5.87 6.34 4.62
CA LEU A 66 -6.93 5.38 4.39
C LEU A 66 -6.39 3.96 4.61
N LEU A 67 -6.93 3.27 5.61
CA LEU A 67 -6.66 1.88 5.94
C LEU A 67 -7.72 1.00 5.28
N HIS A 68 -7.31 0.14 4.35
CA HIS A 68 -8.23 -0.68 3.59
C HIS A 68 -8.75 -1.87 4.43
N GLY A 69 -10.03 -2.20 4.28
CA GLY A 69 -10.68 -3.32 4.98
C GLY A 69 -10.78 -3.18 6.50
N MET A 70 -10.46 -2.02 7.06
CA MET A 70 -10.54 -1.75 8.51
C MET A 70 -11.80 -0.97 8.85
N THR A 71 -12.26 -1.12 10.08
CA THR A 71 -13.37 -0.39 10.71
C THR A 71 -12.90 0.31 11.99
N LYS A 72 -13.72 1.18 12.59
CA LYS A 72 -13.38 1.83 13.87
C LYS A 72 -13.12 0.86 15.01
N ALA A 73 -13.81 -0.29 15.01
CA ALA A 73 -13.56 -1.36 15.99
C ALA A 73 -12.18 -1.99 15.81
N ASN A 74 -11.60 -1.90 14.60
CA ASN A 74 -10.25 -2.40 14.35
C ASN A 74 -9.16 -1.49 14.92
N VAL A 75 -9.37 -0.18 14.85
CA VAL A 75 -8.36 0.85 15.16
C VAL A 75 -8.97 1.94 16.06
N PRO A 76 -9.02 1.72 17.39
CA PRO A 76 -9.46 2.74 18.33
C PRO A 76 -8.55 3.97 18.31
N VAL A 77 -9.11 5.15 18.62
CA VAL A 77 -8.32 6.36 18.90
C VAL A 77 -7.35 6.09 20.05
N GLY A 78 -6.14 6.62 19.96
CA GLY A 78 -5.06 6.39 20.92
C GLY A 78 -4.11 5.24 20.53
N SER A 79 -4.54 4.35 19.63
CA SER A 79 -3.70 3.26 19.12
C SER A 79 -2.39 3.77 18.53
N GLU A 80 -1.32 3.01 18.71
CA GLU A 80 -0.06 3.27 18.03
C GLU A 80 -0.14 2.79 16.59
N ILE A 81 0.41 3.58 15.68
CA ILE A 81 0.48 3.23 14.27
C ILE A 81 1.86 3.55 13.71
N ILE A 82 2.39 2.58 12.98
CA ILE A 82 3.59 2.68 12.17
C ILE A 82 3.16 2.49 10.73
N ILE A 83 3.59 3.40 9.86
CA ILE A 83 3.29 3.34 8.43
C ILE A 83 4.60 3.38 7.68
N GLU A 84 4.77 2.43 6.77
CA GLU A 84 5.99 2.24 6.01
C GLU A 84 5.63 2.02 4.54
N ILE A 85 6.61 2.24 3.65
CA ILE A 85 6.43 1.92 2.23
C ILE A 85 6.30 0.40 2.12
N ALA A 86 5.19 -0.06 1.55
CA ALA A 86 4.99 -1.49 1.39
C ALA A 86 6.06 -2.04 0.44
N PRO A 87 6.67 -3.20 0.73
CA PRO A 87 7.59 -3.82 -0.21
C PRO A 87 6.88 -4.06 -1.54
N ALA A 88 7.62 -3.80 -2.62
CA ALA A 88 7.22 -4.11 -3.98
C ALA A 88 6.83 -5.58 -4.08
N ALA A 89 5.62 -5.87 -4.54
CA ALA A 89 5.28 -7.25 -4.86
C ALA A 89 5.97 -7.61 -6.18
N LEU A 90 6.84 -8.62 -6.12
CA LEU A 90 7.61 -9.09 -7.26
C LEU A 90 7.06 -10.41 -7.77
N ALA A 91 7.13 -10.60 -9.09
CA ALA A 91 6.84 -11.86 -9.75
C ALA A 91 7.91 -12.20 -10.77
N LYS A 92 8.04 -13.50 -11.07
CA LYS A 92 8.95 -14.02 -12.08
C LYS A 92 8.17 -14.77 -13.14
N ALA A 93 8.56 -14.58 -14.40
CA ALA A 93 8.18 -15.45 -15.50
C ALA A 93 9.44 -16.04 -16.13
N LEU A 94 9.37 -17.32 -16.52
CA LEU A 94 10.47 -18.07 -17.12
C LEU A 94 10.26 -18.31 -18.63
N SER A 95 9.29 -17.62 -19.22
CA SER A 95 8.99 -17.69 -20.65
C SER A 95 8.24 -16.44 -21.10
N ALA A 96 8.36 -16.09 -22.38
CA ALA A 96 7.65 -14.95 -22.97
C ALA A 96 6.12 -15.05 -22.79
N ASN A 97 5.55 -16.23 -23.02
CA ASN A 97 4.10 -16.45 -22.86
C ASN A 97 3.63 -16.14 -21.42
N HIS A 98 4.40 -16.56 -20.41
CA HIS A 98 4.02 -16.27 -19.02
C HIS A 98 4.24 -14.80 -18.67
N ALA A 99 5.28 -14.17 -19.24
CA ALA A 99 5.53 -12.73 -19.12
C ALA A 99 4.37 -11.89 -19.68
N ASP A 100 3.81 -12.29 -20.82
CA ASP A 100 2.67 -11.60 -21.44
C ASP A 100 1.39 -11.71 -20.60
N LYS A 101 1.17 -12.84 -19.91
CA LYS A 101 0.07 -12.96 -18.95
C LYS A 101 0.21 -11.96 -17.79
N TYR A 102 1.42 -11.78 -17.26
CA TYR A 102 1.66 -10.77 -16.21
C TYR A 102 1.39 -9.35 -16.71
N ARG A 103 1.87 -9.00 -17.92
CA ARG A 103 1.60 -7.68 -18.54
C ARG A 103 0.10 -7.44 -18.72
N ALA A 104 -0.64 -8.44 -19.20
CA ALA A 104 -2.08 -8.36 -19.40
C ALA A 104 -2.85 -8.09 -18.09
N LEU A 105 -2.32 -8.56 -16.95
CA LEU A 105 -2.88 -8.31 -15.62
C LEU A 105 -2.46 -6.95 -15.03
N GLY A 106 -1.65 -6.16 -15.74
CA GLY A 106 -1.20 -4.84 -15.29
C GLY A 106 0.11 -4.85 -14.49
N TRP A 107 0.87 -5.95 -14.52
CA TRP A 107 2.21 -5.95 -13.93
C TRP A 107 3.20 -5.17 -14.80
N THR A 108 4.09 -4.41 -14.15
CA THR A 108 5.13 -3.65 -14.82
C THR A 108 6.41 -4.49 -14.91
N LEU A 109 6.90 -4.73 -16.12
CA LEU A 109 8.20 -5.38 -16.32
C LEU A 109 9.32 -4.48 -15.81
N LYS A 110 10.25 -5.05 -15.03
CA LYS A 110 11.42 -4.35 -14.48
C LYS A 110 12.73 -4.80 -15.07
N TYR A 111 12.91 -6.10 -15.19
CA TYR A 111 14.15 -6.68 -15.67
C TYR A 111 13.85 -7.84 -16.62
N GLU A 112 14.66 -7.94 -17.67
CA GLU A 112 14.74 -9.11 -18.54
C GLU A 112 16.17 -9.64 -18.44
N PHE A 113 16.32 -10.94 -18.25
CA PHE A 113 17.61 -11.61 -18.19
C PHE A 113 17.78 -12.51 -19.41
N ARG A 114 18.87 -12.29 -20.14
CA ARG A 114 19.22 -13.02 -21.37
C ARG A 114 20.57 -13.70 -21.20
N ALA A 115 20.74 -14.87 -21.82
CA ALA A 115 22.01 -15.58 -21.79
C ALA A 115 23.07 -14.86 -22.63
N GLN A 116 22.73 -14.50 -23.88
CA GLN A 116 23.56 -13.67 -24.76
C GLN A 116 22.69 -12.84 -25.73
N GLY A 117 23.15 -11.63 -26.09
CA GLY A 117 22.64 -10.85 -27.22
C GLY A 117 21.11 -10.81 -27.39
N ASP A 118 20.67 -11.27 -28.56
CA ASP A 118 19.27 -11.27 -29.00
C ASP A 118 18.49 -12.54 -28.60
N ASP A 119 19.05 -13.41 -27.75
CA ASP A 119 18.37 -14.62 -27.27
C ASP A 119 17.07 -14.27 -26.52
N GLU A 120 16.08 -15.19 -26.57
CA GLU A 120 14.88 -15.07 -25.76
C GLU A 120 15.26 -14.94 -24.27
N PRO A 121 14.69 -13.96 -23.53
CA PRO A 121 14.93 -13.86 -22.11
C PRO A 121 14.48 -15.15 -21.39
N TYR A 122 15.38 -15.69 -20.57
CA TYR A 122 15.10 -16.87 -19.76
C TYR A 122 14.41 -16.51 -18.44
N GLU A 123 14.47 -15.25 -18.02
CA GLU A 123 13.78 -14.75 -16.84
C GLU A 123 13.30 -13.31 -17.05
N TYR A 124 12.06 -13.05 -16.61
CA TYR A 124 11.44 -11.74 -16.57
C TYR A 124 11.04 -11.45 -15.14
N VAL A 125 11.44 -10.30 -14.60
CA VAL A 125 11.04 -9.85 -13.26
C VAL A 125 10.05 -8.70 -13.39
N PHE A 126 8.91 -8.88 -12.74
CA PHE A 126 7.80 -7.94 -12.73
C PHE A 126 7.60 -7.35 -11.35
N GLU A 127 7.12 -6.10 -11.31
CA GLU A 127 6.67 -5.41 -10.11
C GLU A 127 5.19 -5.04 -10.23
N TRP A 128 4.40 -5.33 -9.19
CA TRP A 128 3.04 -4.83 -9.08
C TRP A 128 3.07 -3.40 -8.55
N GLN A 129 2.63 -2.47 -9.39
CA GLN A 129 2.60 -1.04 -9.06
C GLN A 129 1.17 -0.50 -8.88
N LEU A 130 0.16 -1.28 -9.22
CA LEU A 130 -1.23 -0.87 -9.08
C LEU A 130 -1.68 -0.89 -7.61
N PRO A 131 -2.64 -0.05 -7.21
CA PRO A 131 -3.29 -0.16 -5.91
C PRO A 131 -3.94 -1.53 -5.72
N GLY A 132 -3.89 -2.07 -4.50
CA GLY A 132 -4.57 -3.31 -4.12
C GLY A 132 -3.65 -4.54 -4.06
N GLU A 133 -4.28 -5.72 -3.99
CA GLU A 133 -3.58 -7.00 -4.01
C GLU A 133 -3.10 -7.37 -5.42
N PRO A 134 -1.88 -7.94 -5.56
CA PRO A 134 -1.39 -8.36 -6.86
C PRO A 134 -2.21 -9.51 -7.45
N VAL A 135 -2.72 -9.33 -8.67
CA VAL A 135 -3.44 -10.39 -9.39
C VAL A 135 -2.43 -11.28 -10.11
N ARG A 136 -2.38 -12.57 -9.79
CA ARG A 136 -1.42 -13.51 -10.42
C ARG A 136 -2.08 -14.30 -11.54
N PRO A 137 -1.35 -14.63 -12.62
CA PRO A 137 -1.84 -15.53 -13.65
C PRO A 137 -2.04 -16.93 -13.08
N SER A 138 -3.13 -17.59 -13.49
CA SER A 138 -3.44 -18.99 -13.21
C SER A 138 -2.65 -19.95 -14.10
#